data_AF-A0A3B9T051-F1
#
_entry.id   AF-A0A3B9T051-F1
#
_cell.length_a   1.000
_cell.length_b   1.000
_cell.length_c   1.000
_cell.angle_alpha   90.00
_cell.angle_beta   90.00
_cell.angle_gamma   90.00
#
_symmetry.space_group_name_H-M   'P 1'
#
loop_
_entity.id
_entity.type
_entity.pdbx_description
1 polymer ?
#
loop_
_entity_poly.entity_id
_entity_poly.type
_entity_poly.pdbx_seq_one_letter_code
_entity_poly.pdbx_strand_id
1 'polypeptide(L)'
;MNQNQSQDQSELLTLLNQFTRRNHTLDEVYLFDLILCDNELDRDGDCFSDQALDELRKRFVGVTGIFDHDPRSGGQTARIFRTELCADPNRTTKTGKPYRFLKANAYMVRTDGNADLIREIDAGIKKEVSISCAASARICSVCGANQLKKPCAHVKGKSYGGSVCYTTLDGITDVYEWSFVAVPAQRAAGVVKTCGCFRADPEKDALRDAAHRSALLLDRMTEDLRKDVIRLCYRCGENACAKALADSVIHMDTDALLQLKSALSAVPAVSGGSNDSGAALSPPQLGAQPSDPPNPNNTNPQRFRAFRISQKEHDHANR
;
A
#
# COMPACT_ATOMS: atom_id res chain seq x y z
N MET A 1 -29.37 -5.49 -22.56
CA MET A 1 -28.90 -5.97 -21.24
C MET A 1 -28.25 -7.33 -21.45
N ASN A 2 -26.97 -7.48 -21.09
CA ASN A 2 -26.24 -8.74 -21.22
C ASN A 2 -26.82 -9.78 -20.26
N GLN A 3 -27.10 -11.01 -20.72
CA GLN A 3 -27.63 -12.09 -19.89
C GLN A 3 -26.77 -12.37 -18.64
N ASN A 4 -25.46 -12.13 -18.71
CA ASN A 4 -24.54 -12.23 -17.58
C ASN A 4 -24.74 -11.15 -16.50
N GLN A 5 -25.17 -9.93 -16.86
CA GLN A 5 -25.42 -8.86 -15.88
C GLN A 5 -26.74 -9.08 -15.13
N SER A 6 -27.76 -9.60 -15.80
CA SER A 6 -29.05 -9.93 -15.16
C SER A 6 -28.93 -11.12 -14.20
N GLN A 7 -28.09 -12.10 -14.51
CA GLN A 7 -27.81 -13.25 -13.65
C GLN A 7 -27.11 -12.81 -12.34
N ASP A 8 -26.08 -11.97 -12.47
CA ASP A 8 -25.29 -11.45 -11.34
C ASP A 8 -26.15 -10.60 -10.39
N GLN A 9 -27.04 -9.75 -10.92
CA GLN A 9 -27.96 -8.97 -10.08
C GLN A 9 -29.00 -9.82 -9.34
N SER A 10 -29.47 -10.93 -9.92
CA SER A 10 -30.38 -11.85 -9.25
C SER A 10 -29.71 -12.57 -8.07
N GLU A 11 -28.44 -12.95 -8.22
CA GLU A 11 -27.65 -13.56 -7.14
C GLU A 11 -27.41 -12.54 -6.02
N LEU A 12 -27.02 -11.31 -6.36
CA LEU A 12 -26.84 -10.23 -5.39
C LEU A 12 -28.13 -9.90 -4.64
N LEU A 13 -29.29 -9.89 -5.33
CA LEU A 13 -30.59 -9.69 -4.69
C LEU A 13 -30.91 -10.81 -3.69
N THR A 14 -30.57 -12.06 -4.05
CA THR A 14 -30.76 -13.21 -3.15
C THR A 14 -29.92 -13.08 -1.89
N LEU A 15 -28.66 -12.65 -2.02
CA LEU A 15 -27.78 -12.38 -0.88
C LEU A 15 -28.30 -11.23 -0.03
N LEU A 16 -28.74 -10.14 -0.65
CA LEU A 16 -29.34 -9.00 0.05
C LEU A 16 -30.54 -9.43 0.90
N ASN A 17 -31.45 -10.23 0.33
CA ASN A 17 -32.69 -10.63 1.00
C ASN A 17 -32.46 -11.51 2.25
N GLN A 18 -31.24 -12.00 2.49
CA GLN A 18 -30.86 -12.65 3.76
C GLN A 18 -30.72 -11.66 4.92
N PHE A 19 -30.53 -10.37 4.63
CA PHE A 19 -30.31 -9.31 5.62
C PHE A 19 -31.55 -8.43 5.86
N THR A 20 -32.63 -8.61 5.09
CA THR A 20 -33.84 -7.79 5.16
C THR A 20 -34.98 -8.56 5.84
N ARG A 21 -35.90 -7.85 6.49
CA ARG A 21 -37.04 -8.47 7.21
C ARG A 21 -38.07 -9.12 6.27
N ARG A 22 -38.14 -8.63 5.04
CA ARG A 22 -38.95 -9.18 3.95
C ARG A 22 -38.11 -9.21 2.69
N ASN A 23 -38.54 -9.99 1.71
CA ASN A 23 -37.92 -9.97 0.40
C ASN A 23 -38.22 -8.66 -0.33
N HIS A 24 -37.20 -8.15 -1.00
CA HIS A 24 -37.25 -7.02 -1.91
C HIS A 24 -37.06 -7.47 -3.37
N THR A 25 -37.53 -6.62 -4.29
CA THR A 25 -37.31 -6.74 -5.74
C THR A 25 -36.26 -5.75 -6.23
N LEU A 26 -35.70 -5.94 -7.43
CA LEU A 26 -34.71 -5.01 -8.01
C LEU A 26 -35.27 -3.59 -8.23
N ASP A 27 -36.59 -3.44 -8.34
CA ASP A 27 -37.24 -2.13 -8.49
C ASP A 27 -37.38 -1.40 -7.15
N GLU A 28 -37.31 -2.11 -6.02
CA GLU A 28 -37.39 -1.52 -4.68
C GLU A 28 -36.02 -1.11 -4.13
N VAL A 29 -34.93 -1.65 -4.68
CA VAL A 29 -33.57 -1.43 -4.16
C VAL A 29 -32.63 -0.90 -5.23
N TYR A 30 -31.66 -0.09 -4.80
CA TYR A 30 -30.54 0.35 -5.62
C TYR A 30 -29.29 -0.39 -5.14
N LEU A 31 -28.75 -1.26 -5.99
CA LEU A 31 -27.53 -2.03 -5.73
C LEU A 31 -26.35 -1.37 -6.42
N PHE A 32 -25.21 -1.24 -5.72
CA PHE A 32 -24.01 -0.65 -6.28
C PHE A 32 -22.74 -1.24 -5.65
N ASP A 33 -21.65 -1.17 -6.43
CA ASP A 33 -20.35 -1.70 -6.06
C ASP A 33 -19.45 -0.60 -5.49
N LEU A 34 -18.68 -0.97 -4.47
CA LEU A 34 -17.74 -0.10 -3.75
C LEU A 34 -16.37 -0.75 -3.68
N ILE A 35 -15.33 0.08 -3.77
CA ILE A 35 -14.02 -0.21 -3.18
C ILE A 35 -13.93 0.57 -1.88
N LEU A 36 -13.78 -0.12 -0.75
CA LEU A 36 -13.77 0.51 0.58
C LEU A 36 -12.37 1.00 0.98
N CYS A 37 -11.36 0.14 0.81
CA CYS A 37 -9.98 0.42 1.16
C CYS A 37 -9.05 -0.58 0.45
N ASP A 38 -7.75 -0.30 0.48
CA ASP A 38 -6.72 -1.13 -0.14
C ASP A 38 -5.42 -1.11 0.68
N ASN A 39 -4.39 -1.85 0.23
CA ASN A 39 -3.08 -1.90 0.87
C ASN A 39 -2.05 -0.91 0.28
N GLU A 40 -2.48 0.04 -0.55
CA GLU A 40 -1.62 1.12 -1.06
C GLU A 40 -1.41 2.20 0.02
N LEU A 41 -0.30 2.94 -0.10
CA LEU A 41 -0.07 4.12 0.72
C LEU A 41 -1.09 5.22 0.38
N ASP A 42 -1.86 5.58 1.39
CA ASP A 42 -2.86 6.61 1.31
C ASP A 42 -2.24 8.03 1.35
N ARG A 43 -3.09 9.05 1.40
CA ARG A 43 -2.66 10.45 1.45
C ARG A 43 -1.96 10.84 2.76
N ASP A 44 -2.22 10.12 3.85
CA ASP A 44 -1.68 10.37 5.18
C ASP A 44 -0.44 9.51 5.47
N GLY A 45 0.00 8.70 4.51
CA GLY A 45 1.14 7.80 4.64
C GLY A 45 0.82 6.56 5.49
N ASP A 46 -0.45 6.16 5.52
CA ASP A 46 -0.93 4.92 6.11
C ASP A 46 -1.20 3.87 5.01
N CYS A 47 -1.08 2.59 5.35
CA CYS A 47 -1.55 1.47 4.53
C CYS A 47 -2.10 0.35 5.41
N PHE A 48 -3.06 -0.42 4.93
CA PHE A 48 -3.53 -1.61 5.62
C PHE A 48 -2.59 -2.80 5.39
N SER A 49 -2.42 -3.63 6.42
CA SER A 49 -1.84 -4.97 6.25
C SER A 49 -2.81 -5.88 5.49
N ASP A 50 -2.30 -6.96 4.89
CA ASP A 50 -3.17 -7.95 4.24
C ASP A 50 -4.10 -8.65 5.24
N GLN A 51 -3.62 -8.84 6.48
CA GLN A 51 -4.43 -9.38 7.57
C GLN A 51 -5.55 -8.41 7.96
N ALA A 52 -5.25 -7.11 8.07
CA ALA A 52 -6.24 -6.09 8.34
C ALA A 52 -7.33 -6.05 7.27
N LEU A 53 -6.96 -6.17 5.99
CA LEU A 53 -7.94 -6.25 4.90
C LEU A 53 -8.86 -7.47 5.01
N ASP A 54 -8.34 -8.64 5.41
CA ASP A 54 -9.18 -9.83 5.63
C ASP A 54 -10.08 -9.70 6.88
N GLU A 55 -9.61 -9.03 7.94
CA GLU A 55 -10.42 -8.72 9.11
C GLU A 55 -11.54 -7.72 8.78
N LEU A 56 -11.23 -6.66 8.03
CA LEU A 56 -12.21 -5.70 7.52
C LEU A 56 -13.26 -6.38 6.65
N ARG A 57 -12.84 -7.30 5.76
CA ARG A 57 -13.75 -8.09 4.92
C ARG A 57 -14.85 -8.74 5.76
N LYS A 58 -14.49 -9.37 6.88
CA LYS A 58 -15.46 -10.06 7.76
C LYS A 58 -16.36 -9.09 8.51
N ARG A 59 -15.86 -7.91 8.86
CA ARG A 59 -16.55 -6.93 9.72
C ARG A 59 -17.48 -5.98 8.99
N PHE A 60 -17.25 -5.72 7.71
CA PHE A 60 -18.05 -4.75 6.95
C PHE A 60 -19.45 -5.23 6.57
N VAL A 61 -19.73 -6.53 6.66
CA VAL A 61 -21.07 -7.05 6.35
C VAL A 61 -22.08 -6.52 7.36
N GLY A 62 -23.11 -5.82 6.87
CA GLY A 62 -24.14 -5.17 7.68
C GLY A 62 -23.78 -3.75 8.16
N VAL A 63 -22.58 -3.25 7.86
CA VAL A 63 -22.16 -1.90 8.25
C VAL A 63 -22.90 -0.85 7.43
N THR A 64 -23.30 0.22 8.12
CA THR A 64 -24.08 1.31 7.56
C THR A 64 -23.21 2.30 6.77
N GLY A 65 -23.77 2.78 5.66
CA GLY A 65 -23.25 3.86 4.84
C GLY A 65 -23.93 5.19 5.14
N ILE A 66 -23.13 6.24 5.30
CA ILE A 66 -23.61 7.59 5.61
C ILE A 66 -23.35 8.55 4.44
N PHE A 67 -24.36 9.35 4.10
CA PHE A 67 -24.28 10.27 2.96
C PHE A 67 -23.63 11.62 3.26
N ASP A 68 -23.91 12.19 4.44
CA ASP A 68 -23.38 13.48 4.88
C ASP A 68 -22.68 13.31 6.22
N HIS A 69 -21.64 14.10 6.46
CA HIS A 69 -20.82 14.11 7.70
C HIS A 69 -21.61 14.51 8.97
N ASP A 70 -22.92 14.42 8.92
CA ASP A 70 -23.84 14.62 10.01
C ASP A 70 -24.13 13.27 10.69
N PRO A 71 -23.65 13.06 11.93
CA PRO A 71 -23.84 11.80 12.66
C PRO A 71 -25.29 11.60 13.15
N ARG A 72 -26.24 12.43 12.72
CA ARG A 72 -27.68 12.21 12.97
C ARG A 72 -28.12 10.89 12.32
N SER A 73 -28.97 10.15 13.01
CA SER A 73 -29.54 8.87 12.57
C SER A 73 -30.20 8.92 11.17
N GLY A 74 -30.63 10.10 10.72
CA GLY A 74 -31.18 10.32 9.38
C GLY A 74 -30.17 10.19 8.23
N GLY A 75 -28.86 10.16 8.50
CA GLY A 75 -27.82 10.01 7.48
C GLY A 75 -27.57 8.56 7.03
N GLN A 76 -28.20 7.57 7.67
CA GLN A 76 -28.03 6.14 7.38
C GLN A 76 -28.82 5.74 6.12
N THR A 77 -28.21 5.90 4.96
CA THR A 77 -28.91 5.73 3.67
C THR A 77 -28.62 4.42 2.99
N ALA A 78 -27.48 3.77 3.28
CA ALA A 78 -27.04 2.54 2.64
C ALA A 78 -26.56 1.49 3.65
N ARG A 79 -26.48 0.22 3.22
CA ARG A 79 -25.86 -0.87 3.99
C ARG A 79 -25.08 -1.82 3.09
N ILE A 80 -23.97 -2.34 3.60
CA ILE A 80 -23.20 -3.39 2.94
C ILE A 80 -23.84 -4.75 3.25
N PHE A 81 -24.01 -5.59 2.23
CA PHE A 81 -24.53 -6.97 2.41
C PHE A 81 -23.55 -8.04 1.94
N ARG A 82 -22.52 -7.67 1.18
CA ARG A 82 -21.47 -8.58 0.72
C ARG A 82 -20.14 -7.86 0.65
N THR A 83 -19.06 -8.56 0.99
CA THR A 83 -17.69 -8.09 0.91
C THR A 83 -16.80 -9.15 0.29
N GLU A 84 -15.76 -8.72 -0.40
CA GLU A 84 -14.82 -9.59 -1.08
C GLU A 84 -13.43 -8.96 -1.07
N LEU A 85 -12.42 -9.73 -0.69
CA LEU A 85 -11.04 -9.28 -0.79
C LEU A 85 -10.51 -9.69 -2.15
N CYS A 86 -10.18 -8.70 -2.96
CA CYS A 86 -9.67 -8.88 -4.31
C CYS A 86 -8.17 -8.55 -4.35
N ALA A 87 -7.47 -9.12 -5.33
CA ALA A 87 -6.09 -8.78 -5.65
C ALA A 87 -6.00 -8.39 -7.12
N ASP A 88 -5.12 -7.44 -7.43
CA ASP A 88 -4.69 -7.17 -8.79
C ASP A 88 -3.23 -7.63 -8.92
N PRO A 89 -2.96 -8.79 -9.53
CA PRO A 89 -1.62 -9.32 -9.64
C PRO A 89 -0.72 -8.51 -10.58
N ASN A 90 -1.29 -7.63 -11.41
CA ASN A 90 -0.51 -6.78 -12.32
C ASN A 90 -0.12 -5.44 -11.69
N ARG A 91 -0.62 -5.15 -10.48
CA ARG A 91 -0.36 -3.91 -9.78
C ARG A 91 0.43 -4.18 -8.50
N THR A 92 1.54 -3.47 -8.35
CA THR A 92 2.36 -3.47 -7.14
C THR A 92 2.13 -2.17 -6.39
N THR A 93 2.02 -2.24 -5.06
CA THR A 93 1.95 -1.06 -4.19
C THR A 93 3.29 -0.34 -4.15
N LYS A 94 3.30 0.90 -3.66
CA LYS A 94 4.56 1.63 -3.39
C LYS A 94 5.45 0.95 -2.35
N THR A 95 4.90 0.03 -1.57
CA THR A 95 5.62 -0.77 -0.57
C THR A 95 6.18 -2.08 -1.15
N GLY A 96 6.01 -2.32 -2.45
CA GLY A 96 6.53 -3.50 -3.13
C GLY A 96 5.67 -4.75 -2.97
N LYS A 97 4.42 -4.63 -2.49
CA LYS A 97 3.50 -5.76 -2.29
C LYS A 97 2.50 -5.88 -3.44
N PRO A 98 1.93 -7.07 -3.70
CA PRO A 98 0.78 -7.20 -4.60
C PRO A 98 -0.37 -6.32 -4.12
N TYR A 99 -1.01 -5.58 -5.03
CA TYR A 99 -2.12 -4.71 -4.69
C TYR A 99 -3.35 -5.55 -4.33
N ARG A 100 -3.92 -5.26 -3.16
CA ARG A 100 -5.14 -5.90 -2.63
C ARG A 100 -6.11 -4.82 -2.20
N PHE A 101 -7.39 -5.05 -2.46
CA PHE A 101 -8.44 -4.11 -2.15
C PHE A 101 -9.70 -4.82 -1.66
N LEU A 102 -10.42 -4.15 -0.77
CA LEU A 102 -11.68 -4.63 -0.24
C LEU A 102 -12.84 -4.11 -1.08
N LYS A 103 -13.45 -5.00 -1.86
CA LYS A 103 -14.71 -4.77 -2.56
C LYS A 103 -15.88 -4.94 -1.58
N ALA A 104 -16.90 -4.12 -1.72
CA ALA A 104 -18.20 -4.33 -1.10
C ALA A 104 -19.34 -4.14 -2.10
N ASN A 105 -20.45 -4.85 -1.87
CA ASN A 105 -21.73 -4.56 -2.49
C ASN A 105 -22.63 -3.93 -1.44
N ALA A 106 -23.17 -2.76 -1.76
CA ALA A 106 -24.08 -2.02 -0.91
C ALA A 106 -25.44 -1.86 -1.57
N TYR A 107 -26.45 -1.59 -0.74
CA TYR A 107 -27.80 -1.30 -1.21
C TYR A 107 -28.39 -0.09 -0.51
N MET A 108 -29.35 0.53 -1.19
CA MET A 108 -30.30 1.51 -0.63
C MET A 108 -31.71 1.06 -0.99
N VAL A 109 -32.68 1.30 -0.11
CA VAL A 109 -34.10 1.20 -0.49
C VAL A 109 -34.47 2.45 -1.28
N ARG A 110 -35.10 2.29 -2.44
CA ARG A 110 -35.53 3.41 -3.28
C ARG A 110 -36.71 4.12 -2.62
N THR A 111 -36.55 5.42 -2.38
CA THR A 111 -37.59 6.28 -1.82
C THR A 111 -37.54 7.64 -2.50
N ASP A 112 -38.62 8.40 -2.44
CA ASP A 112 -38.62 9.77 -2.97
C ASP A 112 -37.53 10.64 -2.30
N GLY A 113 -37.25 10.38 -1.02
CA GLY A 113 -36.25 11.12 -0.24
C GLY A 113 -34.78 10.85 -0.61
N ASN A 114 -34.48 9.81 -1.40
CA ASN A 114 -33.10 9.51 -1.82
C ASN A 114 -32.94 9.35 -3.34
N ALA A 115 -33.97 9.71 -4.12
CA ALA A 115 -33.92 9.66 -5.58
C ALA A 115 -32.82 10.57 -6.17
N ASP A 116 -32.61 11.75 -5.58
CA ASP A 116 -31.52 12.65 -5.97
C ASP A 116 -30.15 12.02 -5.72
N LEU A 117 -29.94 11.45 -4.53
CA LEU A 117 -28.70 10.76 -4.18
C LEU A 117 -28.38 9.62 -5.14
N ILE A 118 -29.36 8.77 -5.46
CA ILE A 118 -29.17 7.68 -6.42
C ILE A 118 -28.74 8.22 -7.79
N ARG A 119 -29.38 9.30 -8.26
CA ARG A 119 -29.00 9.96 -9.52
C ARG A 119 -27.60 10.56 -9.47
N GLU A 120 -27.19 11.14 -8.35
CA GLU A 120 -25.84 11.68 -8.16
C GLU A 120 -24.77 10.58 -8.16
N ILE A 121 -25.07 9.40 -7.60
CA ILE A 121 -24.18 8.23 -7.65
C ILE A 121 -24.05 7.72 -9.08
N ASP A 122 -25.18 7.53 -9.78
CA ASP A 122 -25.19 7.08 -11.18
C ASP A 122 -24.46 8.06 -12.12
N ALA A 123 -24.60 9.36 -11.86
CA ALA A 123 -23.90 10.42 -12.58
C ALA A 123 -22.40 10.51 -12.21
N GLY A 124 -21.95 9.81 -11.15
CA GLY A 124 -20.58 9.86 -10.66
C GLY A 124 -20.21 11.15 -9.92
N ILE A 125 -21.20 11.94 -9.52
CA ILE A 125 -21.03 13.13 -8.67
C ILE A 125 -20.73 12.71 -7.23
N LYS A 126 -21.45 11.68 -6.74
CA LYS A 126 -21.20 11.06 -5.43
C LYS A 126 -20.47 9.75 -5.64
N LYS A 127 -19.14 9.82 -5.59
CA LYS A 127 -18.29 8.71 -5.98
C LYS A 127 -17.36 8.27 -4.85
N GLU A 128 -16.62 9.20 -4.27
CA GLU A 128 -15.56 8.87 -3.33
C GLU A 128 -16.13 8.49 -1.96
N VAL A 129 -15.52 7.49 -1.32
CA VAL A 129 -15.91 7.02 0.01
C VAL A 129 -14.72 6.92 0.94
N SER A 130 -14.98 6.98 2.24
CA SER A 130 -14.01 6.69 3.28
C SER A 130 -14.59 5.70 4.28
N ILE A 131 -13.72 5.01 4.99
CA ILE A 131 -14.09 4.12 6.09
C ILE A 131 -13.66 4.67 7.44
N SER A 132 -14.37 4.25 8.48
CA SER A 132 -14.00 4.48 9.87
C SER A 132 -13.87 3.14 10.58
N CYS A 133 -12.68 2.85 11.10
CA CYS A 133 -12.38 1.60 11.80
C CYS A 133 -11.38 1.82 12.93
N ALA A 134 -11.36 0.88 13.89
CA ALA A 134 -10.38 0.82 14.95
C ALA A 134 -9.35 -0.28 14.66
N ALA A 135 -8.08 0.05 14.87
CA ALA A 135 -6.94 -0.85 14.72
C ALA A 135 -6.14 -0.85 16.03
N SER A 136 -5.71 -2.04 16.46
CA SER A 136 -4.91 -2.25 17.68
C SER A 136 -3.41 -2.05 17.47
N ALA A 137 -2.97 -1.95 16.20
CA ALA A 137 -1.59 -1.73 15.84
C ALA A 137 -1.43 -0.66 14.76
N ARG A 138 -0.44 0.21 14.98
CA ARG A 138 0.06 1.20 14.01
C ARG A 138 1.57 1.05 13.91
N ILE A 139 2.05 0.25 12.97
CA ILE A 139 3.44 -0.17 12.90
C ILE A 139 4.25 0.76 12.01
N CYS A 140 5.31 1.36 12.55
CA CYS A 140 6.26 2.16 11.78
C CYS A 140 7.04 1.27 10.80
N SER A 141 7.11 1.63 9.52
CA SER A 141 7.85 0.85 8.52
C SER A 141 9.37 0.85 8.73
N VAL A 142 9.91 1.87 9.41
CA VAL A 142 11.37 2.03 9.59
C VAL A 142 11.87 1.24 10.80
N CYS A 143 11.20 1.33 11.95
CA CYS A 143 11.67 0.72 13.20
C CYS A 143 10.76 -0.37 13.77
N GLY A 144 9.60 -0.64 13.16
CA GLY A 144 8.64 -1.64 13.64
C GLY A 144 7.92 -1.25 14.93
N ALA A 145 8.13 -0.05 15.48
CA ALA A 145 7.45 0.39 16.69
C ALA A 145 5.93 0.51 16.46
N ASN A 146 5.14 -0.04 17.39
CA ASN A 146 3.70 0.21 17.44
C ASN A 146 3.46 1.59 18.06
N GLN A 147 3.11 2.56 17.23
CA GLN A 147 2.90 3.97 17.58
C GLN A 147 1.79 4.17 18.62
N LEU A 148 0.85 3.22 18.76
CA LEU A 148 -0.19 3.27 19.79
C LEU A 148 0.35 2.95 21.19
N LYS A 149 1.38 2.11 21.29
CA LYS A 149 1.98 1.72 22.57
C LYS A 149 3.20 2.56 22.90
N LYS A 150 4.06 2.77 21.91
CA LYS A 150 5.30 3.53 22.05
C LYS A 150 5.54 4.34 20.76
N PRO A 151 5.31 5.66 20.78
CA PRO A 151 5.58 6.48 19.61
C PRO A 151 7.08 6.49 19.29
N CYS A 152 7.43 6.64 18.02
CA CYS A 152 8.81 6.82 17.55
C CYS A 152 9.00 8.18 16.87
N ALA A 153 10.26 8.62 16.72
CA ALA A 153 10.58 9.91 16.10
C ALA A 153 10.51 9.93 14.56
N HIS A 154 10.24 8.80 13.90
CA HIS A 154 10.14 8.73 12.44
C HIS A 154 8.90 9.47 11.94
N VAL A 155 9.10 10.31 10.92
CA VAL A 155 8.04 11.13 10.33
C VAL A 155 7.60 10.49 9.02
N LYS A 156 6.29 10.24 8.87
CA LYS A 156 5.71 9.70 7.64
C LYS A 156 6.11 10.55 6.43
N GLY A 157 6.44 9.90 5.31
CA GLY A 157 6.90 10.54 4.08
C GLY A 157 8.38 10.91 4.04
N LYS A 158 9.11 10.88 5.17
CA LYS A 158 10.58 11.08 5.17
C LYS A 158 11.33 9.78 4.88
N SER A 159 12.50 9.88 4.26
CA SER A 159 13.38 8.75 3.97
C SER A 159 14.37 8.52 5.12
N TYR A 160 14.55 7.25 5.50
CA TYR A 160 15.49 6.78 6.51
C TYR A 160 16.19 5.54 5.95
N GLY A 161 17.51 5.58 5.80
CA GLY A 161 18.28 4.43 5.27
C GLY A 161 17.79 3.95 3.89
N GLY A 162 17.36 4.87 3.02
CA GLY A 162 16.83 4.54 1.69
C GLY A 162 15.36 4.12 1.65
N SER A 163 14.69 3.99 2.81
CA SER A 163 13.28 3.60 2.90
C SER A 163 12.39 4.75 3.35
N VAL A 164 11.25 4.96 2.69
CA VAL A 164 10.27 5.97 3.09
C VAL A 164 9.50 5.48 4.32
N CYS A 165 9.38 6.33 5.34
CA CYS A 165 8.59 6.04 6.52
C CYS A 165 7.09 6.11 6.19
N TYR A 166 6.37 5.07 6.56
CA TYR A 166 4.91 4.98 6.52
C TYR A 166 4.43 4.20 7.73
N THR A 167 3.11 4.14 7.93
CA THR A 167 2.52 3.39 9.04
C THR A 167 1.60 2.30 8.50
N THR A 168 1.80 1.08 8.99
CA THR A 168 0.93 -0.05 8.66
C THR A 168 -0.15 -0.18 9.73
N LEU A 169 -1.42 -0.12 9.32
CA LEU A 169 -2.58 -0.38 10.18
C LEU A 169 -2.82 -1.89 10.23
N ASP A 170 -2.89 -2.43 11.44
CA ASP A 170 -3.03 -3.87 11.66
C ASP A 170 -3.89 -4.19 12.91
N GLY A 171 -4.39 -5.43 12.97
CA GLY A 171 -5.23 -5.93 14.06
C GLY A 171 -6.51 -5.12 14.24
N ILE A 172 -7.41 -5.19 13.28
CA ILE A 172 -8.68 -4.47 13.21
C ILE A 172 -9.65 -5.00 14.27
N THR A 173 -9.94 -4.15 15.24
CA THR A 173 -10.81 -4.47 16.38
C THR A 173 -12.27 -4.15 16.09
N ASP A 174 -12.54 -3.09 15.33
CA ASP A 174 -13.91 -2.65 15.07
C ASP A 174 -14.03 -1.87 13.75
N VAL A 175 -15.25 -1.82 13.21
CA VAL A 175 -15.63 -1.05 12.01
C VAL A 175 -16.92 -0.31 12.30
N TYR A 176 -16.88 1.01 12.23
CA TYR A 176 -18.00 1.86 12.64
C TYR A 176 -18.93 2.16 11.48
N GLU A 177 -18.37 2.63 10.36
CA GLU A 177 -19.14 3.13 9.23
C GLU A 177 -18.28 3.21 7.97
N TRP A 178 -18.95 3.44 6.85
CA TRP A 178 -18.37 4.06 5.67
C TRP A 178 -19.22 5.26 5.27
N SER A 179 -18.64 6.24 4.59
CA SER A 179 -19.36 7.45 4.19
C SER A 179 -18.87 8.02 2.87
N PHE A 180 -19.76 8.73 2.18
CA PHE A 180 -19.38 9.53 1.02
C PHE A 180 -18.57 10.75 1.46
N VAL A 181 -17.50 11.05 0.72
CA VAL A 181 -16.59 12.15 1.03
C VAL A 181 -16.20 12.87 -0.26
N ALA A 182 -15.79 14.12 -0.18
CA ALA A 182 -15.25 14.83 -1.36
C ALA A 182 -13.82 14.38 -1.70
N VAL A 183 -13.02 14.06 -0.68
CA VAL A 183 -11.62 13.63 -0.84
C VAL A 183 -11.37 12.44 0.09
N PRO A 184 -11.16 11.23 -0.45
CA PRO A 184 -10.90 10.05 0.36
C PRO A 184 -9.41 9.98 0.72
N ALA A 185 -9.12 9.41 1.89
CA ALA A 185 -7.74 9.08 2.29
C ALA A 185 -7.13 8.09 1.29
N GLN A 186 -7.85 6.99 1.02
CA GLN A 186 -7.52 6.02 -0.01
C GLN A 186 -7.96 6.49 -1.39
N ARG A 187 -7.02 6.62 -2.33
CA ARG A 187 -7.28 7.24 -3.63
C ARG A 187 -8.24 6.44 -4.51
N ALA A 188 -8.27 5.12 -4.35
CA ALA A 188 -9.13 4.23 -5.12
C ALA A 188 -10.47 3.93 -4.43
N ALA A 189 -10.71 4.47 -3.23
CA ALA A 189 -11.94 4.21 -2.49
C ALA A 189 -13.11 4.99 -3.10
N GLY A 190 -14.15 4.28 -3.49
CA GLY A 190 -15.34 4.86 -4.08
C GLY A 190 -16.26 3.88 -4.80
N VAL A 191 -17.33 4.43 -5.37
CA VAL A 191 -18.29 3.71 -6.22
C VAL A 191 -17.64 3.37 -7.56
N VAL A 192 -17.86 2.14 -8.01
CA VAL A 192 -17.30 1.61 -9.26
C VAL A 192 -18.40 1.05 -10.16
N LYS A 193 -18.28 1.24 -11.48
CA LYS A 193 -19.32 0.88 -12.47
C LYS A 193 -19.55 -0.62 -12.60
N THR A 194 -18.48 -1.39 -12.54
CA THR A 194 -18.53 -2.85 -12.64
C THR A 194 -17.26 -3.36 -12.01
N CYS A 195 -17.36 -4.15 -10.96
CA CYS A 195 -16.19 -4.72 -10.34
C CYS A 195 -16.20 -6.22 -10.60
N GLY A 196 -15.59 -6.62 -11.71
CA GLY A 196 -15.03 -7.96 -11.76
C GLY A 196 -13.87 -7.99 -10.77
N CYS A 197 -13.93 -8.86 -9.77
CA CYS A 197 -12.69 -9.41 -9.24
C CYS A 197 -11.93 -9.95 -10.46
N PHE A 198 -10.65 -9.60 -10.62
CA PHE A 198 -9.81 -10.28 -11.60
C PHE A 198 -9.90 -11.76 -11.23
N ARG A 199 -10.75 -12.52 -11.94
CA ARG A 199 -10.93 -13.94 -11.66
C ARG A 199 -9.53 -14.52 -11.79
N ALA A 200 -9.04 -15.11 -10.70
CA ALA A 200 -7.75 -15.79 -10.68
C ALA A 200 -7.73 -16.72 -11.88
N ASP A 201 -6.79 -16.48 -12.78
CA ASP A 201 -6.53 -17.31 -13.93
C ASP A 201 -5.29 -18.10 -13.51
N PRO A 202 -5.44 -19.32 -12.99
CA PRO A 202 -4.36 -20.03 -12.30
C PRO A 202 -3.14 -20.22 -13.21
N GLU A 203 -3.36 -20.33 -14.51
CA GLU A 203 -2.32 -20.48 -15.52
C GLU A 203 -1.54 -19.18 -15.72
N LYS A 204 -2.24 -18.03 -15.83
CA LYS A 204 -1.57 -16.71 -15.91
C LYS A 204 -0.89 -16.32 -14.61
N ASP A 205 -1.49 -16.66 -13.47
CA ASP A 205 -0.92 -16.36 -12.16
C ASP A 205 0.34 -17.21 -11.90
N ALA A 206 0.33 -18.50 -12.27
CA ALA A 206 1.53 -19.34 -12.21
C ALA A 206 2.65 -18.86 -13.13
N LEU A 207 2.32 -18.43 -14.35
CA LEU A 207 3.29 -17.87 -15.30
C LEU A 207 3.90 -16.55 -14.78
N ARG A 208 3.08 -15.68 -14.17
CA ARG A 208 3.54 -14.44 -13.53
C ARG A 208 4.40 -14.71 -12.29
N ASP A 209 4.03 -15.67 -11.44
CA ASP A 209 4.83 -16.07 -10.29
C ASP A 209 6.19 -16.64 -10.71
N ALA A 210 6.24 -17.36 -11.83
CA ALA A 210 7.48 -17.80 -12.44
C ALA A 210 8.33 -16.61 -12.93
N ALA A 211 7.70 -15.62 -13.59
CA ALA A 211 8.37 -14.38 -14.02
C ALA A 211 8.90 -13.54 -12.83
N HIS A 212 8.12 -13.41 -11.76
CA HIS A 212 8.54 -12.68 -10.55
C HIS A 212 9.71 -13.39 -9.83
N ARG A 213 9.64 -14.72 -9.70
CA ARG A 213 10.75 -15.51 -9.14
C ARG A 213 12.02 -15.39 -9.96
N SER A 214 11.90 -15.35 -11.29
CA SER A 214 13.05 -15.16 -12.17
C SER A 214 13.61 -13.73 -12.09
N ALA A 215 12.78 -12.69 -11.97
CA ALA A 215 13.24 -11.32 -11.73
C ALA A 215 14.01 -11.19 -10.40
N LEU A 216 13.50 -11.74 -9.31
CA LEU A 216 14.20 -11.74 -8.01
C LEU A 216 15.53 -12.49 -8.06
N LEU A 217 15.59 -13.59 -8.81
CA LEU A 217 16.82 -14.34 -9.03
C LEU A 217 17.83 -13.50 -9.83
N LEU A 218 17.38 -12.82 -10.89
CA LEU A 218 18.21 -11.95 -11.71
C LEU A 218 18.78 -10.78 -10.91
N ASP A 219 17.99 -10.16 -10.02
CA ASP A 219 18.48 -9.10 -9.13
C ASP A 219 19.59 -9.61 -8.20
N ARG A 220 19.38 -10.79 -7.60
CA ARG A 220 20.41 -11.42 -6.75
C ARG A 220 21.68 -11.74 -7.54
N MET A 221 21.54 -12.34 -8.72
CA MET A 221 22.67 -12.68 -9.59
C MET A 221 23.41 -11.43 -10.06
N THR A 222 22.69 -10.35 -10.37
CA THR A 222 23.27 -9.06 -10.78
C THR A 222 24.05 -8.45 -9.63
N GLU A 223 23.54 -8.53 -8.39
CA GLU A 223 24.25 -8.02 -7.21
C GLU A 223 25.52 -8.82 -6.90
N ASP A 224 25.47 -10.15 -7.02
CA ASP A 224 26.67 -10.97 -6.86
C ASP A 224 27.69 -10.71 -7.97
N LEU A 225 27.22 -10.49 -9.21
CA LEU A 225 28.07 -10.07 -10.32
C LEU A 225 28.73 -8.70 -10.04
N ARG A 226 28.01 -7.72 -9.48
CA ARG A 226 28.59 -6.42 -9.08
C ARG A 226 29.73 -6.61 -8.09
N LYS A 227 29.54 -7.43 -7.05
CA LYS A 227 30.59 -7.72 -6.05
C LYS A 227 31.83 -8.34 -6.69
N ASP A 228 31.64 -9.26 -7.62
CA ASP A 228 32.74 -9.89 -8.34
C ASP A 228 33.50 -8.89 -9.22
N VAL A 229 32.78 -8.02 -9.95
CA VAL A 229 33.39 -6.96 -10.75
C VAL A 229 34.16 -5.98 -9.88
N ILE A 230 33.60 -5.55 -8.74
CA ILE A 230 34.29 -4.68 -7.78
C ILE A 230 35.60 -5.33 -7.30
N ARG A 231 35.59 -6.62 -6.95
CA ARG A 231 36.81 -7.36 -6.57
C ARG A 231 37.84 -7.39 -7.69
N LEU A 232 37.41 -7.57 -8.93
CA LEU A 232 38.28 -7.55 -10.11
C LEU A 232 38.87 -6.15 -10.36
N CYS A 233 38.11 -5.07 -10.16
CA CYS A 233 38.61 -3.70 -10.27
C CYS A 233 39.80 -3.46 -9.32
N TYR A 234 39.67 -3.90 -8.05
CA TYR A 234 40.76 -3.80 -7.06
C TYR A 234 41.93 -4.72 -7.35
N ARG A 235 41.72 -5.83 -8.06
CA ARG A 235 42.79 -6.74 -8.47
C ARG A 235 43.62 -6.18 -9.63
N CYS A 236 43.00 -5.45 -10.56
CA CYS A 236 43.60 -5.03 -11.82
C CYS A 236 44.10 -3.57 -11.84
N GLY A 237 43.75 -2.72 -10.86
CA GLY A 237 44.09 -1.30 -10.86
C GLY A 237 44.87 -0.82 -9.63
N GLU A 238 45.56 0.31 -9.78
CA GLU A 238 46.14 1.09 -8.67
C GLU A 238 45.04 1.80 -7.87
N ASN A 239 45.26 2.02 -6.57
CA ASN A 239 44.22 2.33 -5.57
C ASN A 239 43.23 3.45 -5.96
N ALA A 240 43.67 4.53 -6.61
CA ALA A 240 42.78 5.65 -6.95
C ALA A 240 41.87 5.33 -8.16
N CYS A 241 42.40 4.72 -9.22
CA CYS A 241 41.63 4.32 -10.40
C CYS A 241 40.71 3.14 -10.11
N ALA A 242 41.17 2.17 -9.29
CA ALA A 242 40.36 1.02 -8.88
C ALA A 242 39.13 1.45 -8.06
N LYS A 243 39.29 2.44 -7.18
CA LYS A 243 38.20 2.98 -6.36
C LYS A 243 37.16 3.72 -7.21
N ALA A 244 37.59 4.61 -8.10
CA ALA A 244 36.67 5.33 -8.99
C ALA A 244 35.86 4.39 -9.90
N LEU A 245 36.50 3.32 -10.39
CA LEU A 245 35.83 2.29 -11.19
C LEU A 245 34.84 1.46 -10.34
N ALA A 246 35.21 1.09 -9.12
CA ALA A 246 34.32 0.39 -8.18
C ALA A 246 33.09 1.21 -7.80
N ASP A 247 33.25 2.53 -7.59
CA ASP A 247 32.12 3.43 -7.31
C ASP A 247 31.17 3.54 -8.51
N SER A 248 31.72 3.47 -9.75
CA SER A 248 30.92 3.50 -10.98
C SER A 248 30.08 2.22 -11.19
N VAL A 249 30.58 1.07 -10.71
CA VAL A 249 29.93 -0.25 -10.84
C VAL A 249 28.59 -0.33 -10.11
N ILE A 250 28.39 0.48 -9.07
CA ILE A 250 27.14 0.55 -8.29
C ILE A 250 25.94 0.94 -9.17
N HIS A 251 26.19 1.70 -10.23
CA HIS A 251 25.15 2.26 -11.10
C HIS A 251 25.04 1.56 -12.47
N MET A 252 25.82 0.50 -12.70
CA MET A 252 25.81 -0.23 -13.97
C MET A 252 24.65 -1.24 -14.06
N ASP A 253 24.13 -1.40 -15.27
CA ASP A 253 23.19 -2.46 -15.63
C ASP A 253 23.90 -3.82 -15.80
N THR A 254 23.12 -4.90 -15.88
CA THR A 254 23.64 -6.28 -15.91
C THR A 254 24.54 -6.54 -17.12
N ASP A 255 24.22 -5.96 -18.28
CA ASP A 255 25.01 -6.16 -19.51
C ASP A 255 26.35 -5.43 -19.44
N ALA A 256 26.37 -4.19 -18.95
CA ALA A 256 27.59 -3.44 -18.72
C ALA A 256 28.50 -4.13 -17.69
N LEU A 257 27.92 -4.73 -16.64
CA LEU A 257 28.67 -5.52 -15.65
C LEU A 257 29.32 -6.77 -16.27
N LEU A 258 28.62 -7.47 -17.16
CA LEU A 258 29.16 -8.64 -17.86
C LEU A 258 30.31 -8.25 -18.80
N GLN A 259 30.16 -7.15 -19.54
CA GLN A 259 31.21 -6.63 -20.41
C GLN A 259 32.44 -6.18 -19.62
N LEU A 260 32.24 -5.50 -18.49
CA LEU A 260 33.34 -5.07 -17.64
C LEU A 260 34.04 -6.27 -16.98
N LYS A 261 33.30 -7.29 -16.55
CA LYS A 261 33.86 -8.54 -16.03
C LYS A 261 34.76 -9.23 -17.06
N SER A 262 34.33 -9.31 -18.32
CA SER A 262 35.13 -9.96 -19.38
C SER A 262 36.40 -9.17 -19.67
N ALA A 263 36.32 -7.84 -19.76
CA ALA A 263 37.47 -6.96 -19.94
C ALA A 263 38.50 -7.10 -18.80
N LEU A 264 38.06 -7.07 -17.54
CA LEU A 264 38.94 -7.20 -16.37
C LEU A 264 39.49 -8.62 -16.17
N SER A 265 38.80 -9.64 -16.65
CA SER A 265 39.26 -11.03 -16.58
C SER A 265 40.36 -11.34 -17.60
N ALA A 266 40.42 -10.58 -18.71
CA ALA A 266 41.45 -10.71 -19.74
C ALA A 266 42.77 -10.02 -19.38
N VAL A 267 42.79 -9.17 -18.35
CA VAL A 267 43.99 -8.47 -17.88
C VAL A 267 44.76 -9.37 -16.90
N PRO A 268 46.03 -9.75 -17.17
CA PRO A 268 46.84 -10.51 -16.23
C PRO A 268 47.09 -9.69 -14.96
N ALA A 269 47.14 -10.37 -13.81
CA ALA A 269 47.47 -9.73 -12.54
C ALA A 269 48.80 -8.99 -12.68
N VAL A 270 48.83 -7.72 -12.26
CA VAL A 270 50.04 -6.89 -12.33
C VAL A 270 51.13 -7.59 -11.53
N SER A 271 52.13 -8.14 -12.22
CA SER A 271 53.29 -8.75 -11.57
C SER A 271 54.15 -7.62 -11.01
N GLY A 272 54.15 -7.49 -9.68
CA GLY A 272 54.97 -6.52 -8.97
C GLY A 272 56.45 -6.64 -9.33
N GLY A 273 56.99 -5.57 -9.90
CA GLY A 273 58.41 -5.33 -10.09
C GLY A 273 58.83 -4.04 -9.40
N SER A 274 59.70 -4.21 -8.40
CA SER A 274 60.57 -3.25 -7.70
C SER A 274 59.98 -2.34 -6.60
N ASN A 275 60.27 -2.79 -5.36
CA ASN A 275 60.68 -2.05 -4.16
C ASN A 275 60.05 -0.68 -3.86
N ASP A 276 59.14 -0.64 -2.88
CA ASP A 276 59.42 0.14 -1.68
C ASP A 276 58.68 -0.43 -0.45
N SER A 277 59.35 -0.22 0.68
CA SER A 277 59.12 -0.59 2.07
C SER A 277 57.67 -0.81 2.56
N GLY A 278 57.53 -1.87 3.37
CA GLY A 278 56.25 -2.34 3.89
C GLY A 278 55.58 -1.40 4.89
N ALA A 279 54.27 -1.26 4.73
CA ALA A 279 53.33 -0.94 5.80
C ALA A 279 52.02 -1.69 5.51
N ALA A 280 51.75 -2.73 6.29
CA ALA A 280 50.46 -3.39 6.30
C ALA A 280 49.42 -2.41 6.88
N LEU A 281 48.51 -1.92 6.05
CA LEU A 281 47.39 -1.09 6.49
C LEU A 281 46.09 -1.89 6.41
N SER A 282 45.51 -2.12 7.58
CA SER A 282 44.22 -2.75 7.84
C SER A 282 43.06 -1.99 7.17
N PRO A 283 41.91 -2.65 6.91
CA PRO A 283 40.75 -1.99 6.28
C PRO A 283 40.21 -0.84 7.15
N PRO A 284 39.69 0.24 6.55
CA PRO A 284 39.20 1.39 7.30
C PRO A 284 37.89 1.03 8.01
N GLN A 285 37.83 1.29 9.32
CA GLN A 285 36.57 1.35 10.06
C GLN A 285 35.77 2.58 9.59
N LEU A 286 34.48 2.39 9.32
CA LEU A 286 33.55 3.49 9.09
C LEU A 286 33.47 4.37 10.35
N GLY A 287 34.07 5.55 10.29
CA GLY A 287 33.90 6.60 11.29
C GLY A 287 32.49 7.18 11.23
N ALA A 288 31.85 7.27 12.39
CA ALA A 288 30.60 7.99 12.60
C ALA A 288 30.77 9.47 12.21
N GLN A 289 29.84 10.00 11.41
CA GLN A 289 29.71 11.43 11.16
C GLN A 289 28.88 12.07 12.29
N PRO A 290 29.19 13.32 12.69
CA PRO A 290 28.54 14.00 13.80
C PRO A 290 27.11 14.44 13.45
N SER A 291 26.25 14.41 14.45
CA SER A 291 24.88 14.94 14.41
C SER A 291 24.87 16.47 14.39
N ASP A 292 24.30 17.07 13.36
CA ASP A 292 23.93 18.48 13.36
C ASP A 292 22.74 18.74 14.30
N PRO A 293 22.76 19.82 15.11
CA PRO A 293 21.64 20.18 15.98
C PRO A 293 20.46 20.75 15.17
N PRO A 294 19.20 20.51 15.60
CA PRO A 294 18.03 20.98 14.87
C PRO A 294 17.84 22.49 14.99
N ASN A 295 17.63 23.13 13.84
CA ASN A 295 17.24 24.54 13.70
C ASN A 295 15.80 24.76 14.25
N PRO A 296 15.60 25.65 15.24
CA PRO A 296 14.32 25.78 15.96
C PRO A 296 13.25 26.68 15.32
N ASN A 297 13.42 27.19 14.08
CA ASN A 297 12.46 28.16 13.51
C ASN A 297 11.88 27.75 12.15
N ASN A 298 10.97 26.77 12.14
CA ASN A 298 9.98 26.67 11.06
C ASN A 298 8.57 26.48 11.64
N THR A 299 8.04 27.56 12.18
CA THR A 299 6.63 27.74 12.51
C THR A 299 5.98 28.53 11.37
N ASN A 300 5.18 27.86 10.53
CA ASN A 300 4.05 28.54 9.89
C ASN A 300 2.86 27.58 9.72
N PRO A 301 1.72 27.86 10.37
CA PRO A 301 0.54 27.01 10.35
C PRO A 301 -0.31 27.30 9.11
N GLN A 302 -0.36 26.35 8.17
CA GLN A 302 -1.42 26.32 7.16
C GLN A 302 -2.41 25.21 7.49
N ARG A 303 -3.58 25.65 7.96
CA ARG A 303 -4.76 24.85 8.28
C ARG A 303 -5.22 24.08 7.04
N PHE A 304 -5.03 22.76 7.04
CA PHE A 304 -5.86 21.82 6.29
C PHE A 304 -6.40 20.80 7.29
N ARG A 305 -7.71 20.89 7.59
CA ARG A 305 -8.44 19.83 8.29
C ARG A 305 -8.63 18.67 7.31
N ALA A 306 -7.58 17.86 7.13
CA ALA A 306 -7.75 16.46 6.75
C ALA A 306 -8.17 15.74 8.03
N PHE A 307 -9.44 15.31 8.09
CA PHE A 307 -9.88 14.53 9.23
C PHE A 307 -9.20 13.17 9.17
N ARG A 308 -8.26 12.99 10.11
CA ARG A 308 -7.86 11.70 10.69
C ARG A 308 -9.02 10.74 10.65
N ILE A 309 -8.73 9.46 10.40
CA ILE A 309 -9.50 8.33 10.93
C ILE A 309 -9.98 8.71 12.34
N SER A 310 -11.27 9.04 12.48
CA SER A 310 -11.81 9.67 13.67
C SER A 310 -11.87 8.63 14.79
N GLN A 311 -10.80 8.53 15.56
CA GLN A 311 -10.79 7.80 16.82
C GLN A 311 -11.39 8.69 17.91
N LYS A 312 -12.57 8.33 18.42
CA LYS A 312 -13.03 8.85 19.71
C LYS A 312 -12.14 8.26 20.80
N GLU A 313 -11.35 9.11 21.44
CA GLU A 313 -10.67 8.78 22.70
C GLU A 313 -11.74 8.51 23.77
N HIS A 314 -11.73 7.31 24.36
CA HIS A 314 -12.49 7.01 25.59
C HIS A 314 -11.51 7.12 26.76
N ASP A 315 -11.46 8.30 27.37
CA ASP A 315 -10.99 8.45 28.73
C ASP A 315 -12.09 7.93 29.66
N HIS A 316 -11.95 6.67 30.10
CA HIS A 316 -12.66 6.22 31.29
C HIS A 316 -12.00 6.85 32.51
N ALA A 317 -12.53 8.00 32.91
CA ALA A 317 -12.29 8.57 34.22
C ALA A 317 -12.96 7.70 35.29
N ASN A 318 -12.10 7.20 36.17
CA ASN A 318 -12.42 6.57 37.44
C ASN A 318 -13.32 7.50 38.28
N ARG A 319 -14.58 7.12 38.51
CA ARG A 319 -15.42 7.50 39.68
C ARG A 319 -16.70 6.68 39.72
#